data_AF-A0A6M7V572-F1
#
_entry.id   AF-A0A6M7V572-F1
#
_cell.length_a   1.000
_cell.length_b   1.000
_cell.length_c   1.000
_cell.angle_alpha   90.00
_cell.angle_beta   90.00
_cell.angle_gamma   90.00
#
_symmetry.space_group_name_H-M   'P 1'
#
loop_
_entity.id
_entity.type
_entity.pdbx_description
1 polymer ?
#
loop_
_entity_poly.entity_id
_entity_poly.type
_entity_poly.pdbx_seq_one_letter_code
_entity_poly.pdbx_strand_id
1 'polypeptide(L)'
;MSAFLLGIGFRADMGTCARKLVLLKLIDACEDDGSRIFPAISTIARAAQCSTRQVQRELKAFLDIGLIRLVREGGKGPRSTNEYALDLDVLQVLGKGGWALVAGAENKGDTVSPFDSDEKGDIGDTVRVTPETAKGDKLSHPTPQDPSLDPSLEREREREDPKKVEEAFWRVVKDWPRFAPMPKEPAKRAWLKLDAVDRLEAERKLPLWLAMLKANKRDHVPAPATYFNEKLWQAVPEPEAEREKPAYAPAFGPVWAAIRMRDLVTGPKAQPGPLKGWEERAIAEGTLNREALEKGNRMRAGWPMVNALHFAAETRGLGIHSFGPEEERLGKLCEFVPIGTECWEAWKVEHDLRGWPWLPDPGTMRGVYFPAGGPGGLEAFEAALRGDHDAQQAAE
;
A
#
# COMPACT_ATOMS: atom_id res chain seq x y z
N MET A 1 -12.45 13.61 -1.61
CA MET A 1 -11.37 12.67 -1.96
C MET A 1 -11.14 11.76 -0.77
N SER A 2 -11.47 10.47 -0.89
CA SER A 2 -11.36 9.52 0.22
C SER A 2 -10.04 8.75 0.20
N ALA A 3 -9.19 8.95 1.22
CA ALA A 3 -7.93 8.20 1.36
C ALA A 3 -8.17 6.68 1.51
N PHE A 4 -9.28 6.30 2.15
CA PHE A 4 -9.67 4.90 2.33
C PHE A 4 -9.97 4.21 1.00
N LEU A 5 -10.81 4.83 0.15
CA LEU A 5 -11.19 4.26 -1.15
C LEU A 5 -9.99 4.21 -2.10
N LEU A 6 -9.09 5.21 -2.05
CA LEU A 6 -7.84 5.19 -2.82
C LEU A 6 -6.98 3.98 -2.47
N GLY A 7 -6.85 3.65 -1.17
CA GLY A 7 -6.11 2.47 -0.72
C GLY A 7 -6.66 1.16 -1.30
N ILE A 8 -7.99 1.02 -1.40
CA ILE A 8 -8.63 -0.15 -2.02
C ILE A 8 -8.36 -0.16 -3.53
N GLY A 9 -8.53 0.98 -4.21
CA GLY A 9 -8.29 1.11 -5.65
C GLY A 9 -6.85 0.79 -6.07
N PHE A 10 -5.85 1.17 -5.26
CA PHE A 10 -4.45 0.84 -5.53
C PHE A 10 -4.16 -0.66 -5.38
N ARG A 11 -4.77 -1.31 -4.37
CA ARG A 11 -4.61 -2.74 -4.12
C ARG A 11 -5.28 -3.61 -5.19
N ALA A 12 -6.42 -3.18 -5.73
CA ALA A 12 -7.16 -3.95 -6.72
C ALA A 12 -6.31 -4.25 -7.97
N ASP A 13 -6.20 -5.52 -8.38
CA ASP A 13 -5.66 -5.87 -9.68
C ASP A 13 -6.73 -5.64 -10.76
N MET A 14 -6.56 -4.63 -11.59
CA MET A 14 -7.56 -4.26 -12.61
C MET A 14 -7.27 -4.90 -13.98
N GLY A 15 -6.26 -5.76 -14.09
CA GLY A 15 -5.84 -6.43 -15.33
C GLY A 15 -5.18 -5.51 -16.36
N THR A 16 -5.57 -4.25 -16.47
CA THR A 16 -4.92 -3.25 -17.34
C THR A 16 -4.61 -1.96 -16.59
N CYS A 17 -3.52 -1.29 -16.99
CA CYS A 17 -3.12 -0.01 -16.40
C CYS A 17 -4.18 1.08 -16.63
N ALA A 18 -4.74 1.17 -17.85
CA ALA A 18 -5.76 2.17 -18.18
C ALA A 18 -6.99 2.03 -17.29
N ARG A 19 -7.47 0.79 -17.05
CA ARG A 19 -8.61 0.53 -16.17
C ARG A 19 -8.35 0.96 -14.73
N LYS A 20 -7.17 0.63 -14.19
CA LYS A 20 -6.77 1.06 -12.84
C LYS A 20 -6.76 2.58 -12.72
N LEU A 21 -6.15 3.28 -13.66
CA LEU A 21 -6.07 4.74 -13.60
C LEU A 21 -7.43 5.42 -13.77
N VAL A 22 -8.33 4.87 -14.61
CA VAL A 22 -9.71 5.36 -14.70
C VAL A 22 -10.42 5.18 -13.36
N LEU A 23 -10.34 4.00 -12.73
CA LEU A 23 -10.93 3.77 -11.41
C LEU A 23 -10.40 4.76 -10.36
N LEU A 24 -9.08 4.92 -10.27
CA LEU A 24 -8.45 5.82 -9.31
C LEU A 24 -8.91 7.26 -9.51
N LYS A 25 -9.10 7.71 -10.76
CA LYS A 25 -9.61 9.06 -11.01
C LYS A 25 -11.09 9.22 -10.62
N LEU A 26 -11.91 8.18 -10.73
CA LEU A 26 -13.29 8.21 -10.25
C LEU A 26 -13.33 8.28 -8.72
N ILE A 27 -12.48 7.52 -8.04
CA ILE A 27 -12.35 7.53 -6.57
C ILE A 27 -11.86 8.90 -6.08
N ASP A 28 -10.87 9.48 -6.77
CA ASP A 28 -10.38 10.82 -6.49
C ASP A 28 -11.49 11.89 -6.56
N ALA A 29 -12.43 11.70 -7.47
CA ALA A 29 -13.57 12.58 -7.70
C ALA A 29 -14.83 12.23 -6.87
N CYS A 30 -14.80 11.20 -6.03
CA CYS A 30 -15.95 10.78 -5.21
C CYS A 30 -15.88 11.32 -3.77
N GLU A 31 -17.05 11.39 -3.14
CA GLU A 31 -17.18 11.57 -1.68
C GLU A 31 -16.89 10.24 -0.95
N ASP A 32 -16.71 10.28 0.38
CA ASP A 32 -16.35 9.10 1.17
C ASP A 32 -17.39 7.97 1.13
N ASP A 33 -18.66 8.28 0.84
CA ASP A 33 -19.75 7.31 0.66
C ASP A 33 -19.81 6.72 -0.76
N GLY A 34 -18.87 7.08 -1.64
CA GLY A 34 -18.84 6.66 -3.04
C GLY A 34 -19.80 7.43 -3.94
N SER A 35 -20.46 8.47 -3.47
CA SER A 35 -21.40 9.28 -4.26
C SER A 35 -20.71 10.42 -5.04
N ARG A 36 -21.51 11.14 -5.85
CA ARG A 36 -21.16 12.40 -6.50
C ARG A 36 -19.96 12.35 -7.45
N ILE A 37 -19.93 11.36 -8.34
CA ILE A 37 -18.84 11.21 -9.33
C ILE A 37 -19.26 11.84 -10.65
N PHE A 38 -18.80 13.06 -10.95
CA PHE A 38 -19.13 13.77 -12.20
C PHE A 38 -17.95 14.40 -12.97
N PRO A 39 -16.72 13.83 -12.97
CA PRO A 39 -15.65 14.36 -13.80
C PRO A 39 -15.96 14.17 -15.31
N ALA A 40 -15.65 15.17 -16.13
CA ALA A 40 -15.81 15.07 -17.58
C ALA A 40 -14.91 13.96 -18.17
N ILE A 41 -15.38 13.30 -19.23
CA ILE A 41 -14.64 12.21 -19.90
C ILE A 41 -13.23 12.65 -20.31
N SER A 42 -13.08 13.88 -20.81
CA SER A 42 -11.78 14.47 -21.17
C SER A 42 -10.84 14.64 -19.97
N THR A 43 -11.39 14.93 -18.79
CA THR A 43 -10.64 15.05 -17.54
C THR A 43 -10.14 13.68 -17.08
N ILE A 44 -11.01 12.66 -17.16
CA ILE A 44 -10.62 11.28 -16.84
C ILE A 44 -9.53 10.80 -17.82
N ALA A 45 -9.71 11.06 -19.11
CA ALA A 45 -8.76 10.66 -20.16
C ALA A 45 -7.36 11.25 -19.93
N ARG A 46 -7.30 12.55 -19.58
CA ARG A 46 -6.05 13.22 -19.23
C ARG A 46 -5.40 12.63 -17.99
N ALA A 47 -6.18 12.36 -16.94
CA ALA A 47 -5.63 11.77 -15.71
C ALA A 47 -5.14 10.33 -15.93
N ALA A 48 -5.90 9.53 -16.69
CA ALA A 48 -5.58 8.13 -16.96
C ALA A 48 -4.60 7.91 -18.12
N GLN A 49 -4.12 8.99 -18.77
CA GLN A 49 -3.19 8.95 -19.90
C GLN A 49 -3.67 8.03 -21.04
N CYS A 50 -4.96 8.10 -21.35
CA CYS A 50 -5.59 7.26 -22.39
C CYS A 50 -6.61 8.06 -23.22
N SER A 51 -7.14 7.46 -24.30
CA SER A 51 -8.12 8.13 -25.16
C SER A 51 -9.49 8.26 -24.49
N THR A 52 -10.31 9.23 -24.92
CA THR A 52 -11.70 9.37 -24.45
C THR A 52 -12.54 8.13 -24.74
N ARG A 53 -12.31 7.48 -25.89
CA ARG A 53 -12.90 6.19 -26.25
C ARG A 53 -12.52 5.09 -25.26
N GLN A 54 -11.25 5.07 -24.82
CA GLN A 54 -10.77 4.12 -23.82
C GLN A 54 -11.48 4.32 -22.48
N VAL A 55 -11.62 5.57 -22.03
CA VAL A 55 -12.38 5.89 -20.81
C VAL A 55 -13.82 5.40 -20.92
N GLN A 56 -14.52 5.71 -22.01
CA GLN A 56 -15.90 5.28 -22.22
C GLN A 56 -16.05 3.76 -22.17
N ARG A 57 -15.08 3.02 -22.74
CA ARG A 57 -15.05 1.55 -22.67
C ARG A 57 -14.91 1.05 -21.24
N GLU A 58 -13.99 1.60 -20.46
CA GLU A 58 -13.81 1.18 -19.06
C GLU A 58 -15.00 1.59 -18.17
N LEU A 59 -15.59 2.76 -18.39
CA LEU A 59 -16.82 3.18 -17.70
C LEU A 59 -17.98 2.23 -18.00
N LYS A 60 -18.12 1.79 -19.27
CA LYS A 60 -19.10 0.76 -19.63
C LYS A 60 -18.82 -0.56 -18.90
N ALA A 61 -17.57 -1.02 -18.90
CA ALA A 61 -17.20 -2.24 -18.18
C ALA A 61 -17.51 -2.14 -16.67
N PHE A 62 -17.31 -0.97 -16.05
CA PHE A 62 -17.66 -0.73 -14.64
C PHE A 62 -19.17 -0.74 -14.39
N LEU A 63 -19.97 -0.21 -15.33
CA LEU A 63 -21.43 -0.31 -15.27
C LEU A 63 -21.89 -1.77 -15.41
N ASP A 64 -21.29 -2.51 -16.34
CA ASP A 64 -21.67 -3.89 -16.66
C ASP A 64 -21.44 -4.82 -15.45
N ILE A 65 -20.37 -4.61 -14.67
CA ILE A 65 -20.10 -5.38 -13.44
C ILE A 65 -20.74 -4.79 -12.18
N GLY A 66 -21.50 -3.69 -12.30
CA GLY A 66 -22.13 -3.01 -11.17
C GLY A 66 -21.18 -2.23 -10.25
N LEU A 67 -19.92 -2.01 -10.64
CA LEU A 67 -18.97 -1.22 -9.84
C LEU A 67 -19.39 0.25 -9.77
N ILE A 68 -19.95 0.79 -10.84
CA ILE A 68 -20.57 2.11 -10.83
C ILE A 68 -22.02 2.02 -11.31
N ARG A 69 -22.84 2.97 -10.89
CA ARG A 69 -24.21 3.17 -11.39
C ARG A 69 -24.38 4.60 -11.89
N LEU A 70 -25.13 4.78 -12.98
CA LEU A 70 -25.51 6.11 -13.46
C LEU A 70 -26.62 6.68 -12.58
N VAL A 71 -26.33 7.78 -11.89
CA VAL A 71 -27.29 8.50 -11.03
C VAL A 71 -28.03 9.56 -11.86
N ARG A 72 -27.31 10.28 -12.72
CA ARG A 72 -27.89 11.29 -13.59
C ARG A 72 -27.23 11.26 -14.96
N GLU A 73 -28.06 11.24 -15.99
CA GLU A 73 -27.61 11.34 -17.37
C GLU A 73 -27.25 12.79 -17.73
N GLY A 74 -26.06 12.95 -18.31
CA GLY A 74 -25.55 14.19 -18.86
C GLY A 74 -25.95 14.41 -20.32
N GLY A 75 -25.23 15.28 -21.02
CA GLY A 75 -25.41 15.51 -22.46
C GLY A 75 -26.55 16.45 -22.84
N LYS A 76 -27.25 17.04 -21.86
CA LYS A 76 -28.41 17.95 -22.09
C LYS A 76 -28.01 19.43 -22.26
N GLY A 77 -26.72 19.74 -22.34
CA GLY A 77 -26.20 21.10 -22.51
C GLY A 77 -24.79 21.31 -21.96
N PRO A 78 -24.25 22.55 -22.03
CA PRO A 78 -22.95 22.89 -21.46
C PRO A 78 -22.88 22.52 -19.97
N ARG A 79 -21.77 21.91 -19.54
CA ARG A 79 -21.55 21.43 -18.16
C ARG A 79 -22.53 20.34 -17.68
N SER A 80 -23.19 19.64 -18.59
CA SER A 80 -24.02 18.47 -18.30
C SER A 80 -23.20 17.18 -18.43
N THR A 81 -22.41 16.85 -17.42
CA THR A 81 -21.68 15.57 -17.35
C THR A 81 -22.52 14.50 -16.65
N ASN A 82 -22.30 13.23 -17.00
CA ASN A 82 -22.90 12.11 -16.30
C ASN A 82 -22.48 12.13 -14.83
N GLU A 83 -23.42 11.85 -13.94
CA GLU A 83 -23.16 11.64 -12.52
C GLU A 83 -23.27 10.16 -12.23
N TYR A 84 -22.23 9.60 -11.61
CA TYR A 84 -22.14 8.23 -11.18
C TYR A 84 -22.06 8.13 -9.65
N ALA A 85 -22.38 6.95 -9.14
CA ALA A 85 -22.05 6.53 -7.79
C ALA A 85 -21.30 5.18 -7.85
N LEU A 86 -20.34 5.00 -6.95
CA LEU A 86 -19.54 3.79 -6.79
C LEU A 86 -20.26 2.81 -5.86
N ASP A 87 -20.23 1.52 -6.19
CA ASP A 87 -20.64 0.46 -5.29
C ASP A 87 -19.44 0.02 -4.44
N LEU A 88 -19.50 0.32 -3.14
CA LEU A 88 -18.39 0.06 -2.22
C LEU A 88 -18.20 -1.44 -1.94
N ASP A 89 -19.25 -2.24 -2.01
CA ASP A 89 -19.15 -3.69 -1.82
C ASP A 89 -18.42 -4.32 -3.01
N VAL A 90 -18.77 -3.94 -4.24
CA VAL A 90 -18.06 -4.39 -5.45
C VAL A 90 -16.60 -3.90 -5.43
N LEU A 91 -16.34 -2.67 -5.02
CA LEU A 91 -14.98 -2.15 -4.87
C LEU A 91 -14.15 -2.97 -3.87
N GLN A 92 -14.74 -3.38 -2.74
CA GLN A 92 -14.08 -4.23 -1.74
C GLN A 92 -13.77 -5.63 -2.28
N VAL A 93 -14.68 -6.22 -3.06
CA VAL A 93 -14.45 -7.50 -3.72
C VAL A 93 -13.31 -7.38 -4.74
N LEU A 94 -13.29 -6.32 -5.55
CA LEU A 94 -12.18 -6.02 -6.47
C LEU A 94 -10.85 -5.81 -5.75
N GLY A 95 -10.85 -5.10 -4.62
CA GLY A 95 -9.66 -4.87 -3.81
C GLY A 95 -9.04 -6.15 -3.24
N LYS A 96 -9.82 -7.21 -3.06
CA LYS A 96 -9.37 -8.52 -2.56
C LYS A 96 -9.05 -9.52 -3.66
N GLY A 97 -9.87 -9.54 -4.72
CA GLY A 97 -9.85 -10.61 -5.74
C GLY A 97 -9.50 -10.16 -7.16
N GLY A 98 -9.40 -8.86 -7.41
CA GLY A 98 -9.10 -8.31 -8.72
C GLY A 98 -10.24 -8.42 -9.73
N TRP A 99 -10.02 -7.81 -10.90
CA TRP A 99 -11.00 -7.66 -11.98
C TRP A 99 -11.49 -8.99 -12.54
N ALA A 100 -10.59 -9.95 -12.72
CA ALA A 100 -10.93 -11.25 -13.30
C ALA A 100 -11.97 -12.02 -12.46
N LEU A 101 -12.00 -11.82 -11.15
CA LEU A 101 -12.96 -12.44 -10.25
C LEU A 101 -14.38 -11.89 -10.47
N VAL A 102 -14.50 -10.58 -10.68
CA VAL A 102 -15.80 -9.88 -10.71
C VAL A 102 -16.38 -9.81 -12.12
N ALA A 103 -15.53 -9.67 -13.14
CA ALA A 103 -15.98 -9.58 -14.53
C ALA A 103 -16.35 -10.93 -15.16
N GLY A 104 -16.07 -12.05 -14.47
CA GLY A 104 -16.19 -13.39 -15.03
C GLY A 104 -15.11 -13.67 -16.08
N ALA A 105 -14.73 -14.94 -16.25
CA ALA A 105 -13.70 -15.36 -17.20
C ALA A 105 -14.19 -15.35 -18.66
N GLU A 106 -14.69 -14.23 -19.16
CA GLU A 106 -14.77 -14.00 -20.61
C GLU A 106 -13.56 -13.17 -21.03
N ASN A 107 -12.45 -13.87 -21.25
CA ASN A 107 -11.36 -13.37 -22.09
C ASN A 107 -11.85 -13.31 -23.54
N LYS A 108 -12.75 -12.37 -23.84
CA LYS A 108 -12.86 -11.88 -25.20
C LYS A 108 -11.65 -10.98 -25.41
N GLY A 109 -10.56 -11.60 -25.87
CA GLY A 109 -9.41 -10.88 -26.40
C GLY A 109 -9.89 -9.83 -27.41
N ASP A 110 -9.08 -8.81 -27.61
CA ASP A 110 -9.38 -7.67 -28.48
C ASP A 110 -9.67 -8.14 -29.92
N THR A 111 -10.94 -8.45 -30.21
CA THR A 111 -11.43 -8.89 -31.54
C THR A 111 -12.30 -7.81 -32.17
N VAL A 112 -11.95 -6.54 -31.99
CA VAL A 112 -12.64 -5.45 -32.68
C VAL A 112 -11.64 -4.38 -33.15
N SER A 113 -10.84 -4.73 -34.15
CA SER A 113 -10.47 -3.74 -35.17
C SER A 113 -11.73 -3.47 -36.00
N PRO A 114 -12.31 -2.26 -35.97
CA PRO A 114 -13.61 -1.98 -36.59
C PRO A 114 -13.42 -1.54 -38.06
N PHE A 115 -12.68 -2.32 -38.84
CA PHE A 115 -12.55 -2.10 -40.29
C PHE A 115 -12.66 -3.44 -41.01
N ASP A 116 -13.53 -3.49 -42.02
CA ASP A 116 -13.62 -4.61 -42.95
C ASP A 116 -12.26 -4.79 -43.65
N SER A 117 -11.90 -6.04 -43.96
CA SER A 117 -10.60 -6.42 -44.53
C SER A 117 -10.24 -5.71 -45.84
N ASP A 118 -11.22 -5.06 -46.47
CA ASP A 118 -11.11 -4.42 -47.78
C ASP A 118 -10.79 -2.91 -47.69
N GLU A 119 -10.74 -2.33 -46.49
CA GLU A 119 -10.27 -0.95 -46.24
C GLU A 119 -8.82 -0.89 -45.75
N LYS A 120 -7.98 -1.83 -46.18
CA LYS A 120 -6.53 -1.71 -46.04
C LYS A 120 -5.94 -0.82 -47.14
N GLY A 121 -6.03 0.50 -46.99
CA GLY A 121 -5.15 1.47 -47.66
C GLY A 121 -4.12 1.98 -46.64
N ASP A 122 -2.81 1.78 -46.78
CA ASP A 122 -2.01 2.31 -47.88
C ASP A 122 -0.97 1.28 -48.38
N ILE A 123 -1.43 0.07 -48.72
CA ILE A 123 -0.68 -0.87 -49.56
C ILE A 123 -1.61 -1.37 -50.68
N GLY A 124 -2.38 -0.43 -51.24
CA GLY A 124 -3.21 -0.66 -52.42
C GLY A 124 -2.44 -0.32 -53.67
N ASP A 125 -2.46 -1.22 -54.65
CA ASP A 125 -1.76 -1.16 -55.94
C ASP A 125 -2.37 -0.08 -56.86
N THR A 126 -2.32 1.18 -56.40
CA THR A 126 -2.78 2.34 -57.16
C THR A 126 -1.59 2.97 -57.87
N VAL A 127 -1.77 3.22 -59.17
CA VAL A 127 -0.78 3.87 -60.03
C VAL A 127 -0.42 5.23 -59.43
N ARG A 128 0.85 5.41 -59.04
CA ARG A 128 1.41 6.69 -58.57
C ARG A 128 1.07 7.81 -59.56
N VAL A 129 0.47 8.89 -59.07
CA VAL A 129 0.22 10.12 -59.85
C VAL A 129 1.41 11.10 -59.80
N THR A 130 2.48 10.76 -59.07
CA THR A 130 3.72 11.53 -59.03
C THR A 130 4.87 10.75 -59.67
N PRO A 131 5.53 11.28 -60.73
CA PRO A 131 6.70 10.64 -61.30
C PRO A 131 7.89 10.72 -60.34
N GLU A 132 8.70 9.67 -60.38
CA GLU A 132 9.92 9.52 -59.61
C GLU A 132 10.91 10.64 -59.97
N THR A 133 11.19 11.54 -59.02
CA THR A 133 12.19 12.60 -59.27
C THR A 133 13.57 12.09 -58.86
N ALA A 134 14.46 12.02 -59.85
CA ALA A 134 15.87 11.78 -59.66
C ALA A 134 16.61 13.07 -59.24
N LYS A 135 17.64 12.91 -58.38
CA LYS A 135 18.65 13.91 -57.97
C LYS A 135 18.09 15.07 -57.11
N GLY A 136 18.78 15.54 -56.06
CA GLY A 136 20.22 15.74 -55.96
C GLY A 136 20.64 17.05 -56.64
N ASP A 137 20.34 18.20 -56.02
CA ASP A 137 21.26 19.34 -55.89
C ASP A 137 20.58 20.48 -55.10
N LYS A 138 21.23 20.90 -54.00
CA LYS A 138 22.05 22.13 -53.90
C LYS A 138 21.22 23.38 -54.11
N LEU A 139 20.91 24.03 -52.98
CA LEU A 139 20.92 25.49 -52.73
C LEU A 139 19.86 25.84 -51.68
N SER A 140 20.15 25.55 -50.41
CA SER A 140 19.76 26.47 -49.35
C SER A 140 21.04 27.02 -48.74
N HIS A 141 21.21 28.30 -49.04
CA HIS A 141 22.20 29.28 -48.64
C HIS A 141 22.61 29.18 -47.16
N PRO A 142 23.89 29.44 -46.83
CA PRO A 142 24.33 29.51 -45.44
C PRO A 142 23.68 30.74 -44.80
N THR A 143 22.79 30.54 -43.84
CA THR A 143 22.36 31.60 -42.94
C THR A 143 23.62 32.13 -42.21
N PRO A 144 23.86 33.45 -42.19
CA PRO A 144 25.05 34.05 -41.58
C PRO A 144 25.26 33.64 -40.12
N GLN A 145 26.53 33.55 -39.70
CA GLN A 145 26.92 33.44 -38.30
C GLN A 145 26.49 34.70 -37.55
N ASP A 146 25.31 34.66 -36.93
CA ASP A 146 25.12 35.44 -35.71
C ASP A 146 25.85 34.68 -34.59
N PRO A 147 26.83 35.30 -33.90
CA PRO A 147 27.40 34.68 -32.73
C PRO A 147 26.29 34.63 -31.68
N SER A 148 25.84 33.42 -31.35
CA SER A 148 25.02 33.18 -30.17
C SER A 148 25.66 33.89 -28.98
N LEU A 149 25.04 34.97 -28.51
CA LEU A 149 25.35 35.63 -27.24
C LEU A 149 24.77 34.87 -26.04
N ASP A 150 24.45 33.58 -26.24
CA ASP A 150 24.15 32.64 -25.18
C ASP A 150 25.17 31.49 -25.28
N PRO A 151 26.16 31.41 -24.39
CA PRO A 151 27.05 30.26 -24.36
C PRO A 151 26.19 29.04 -24.04
N SER A 152 26.19 28.06 -24.94
CA SER A 152 25.45 26.81 -24.83
C SER A 152 25.86 26.04 -23.56
N LEU A 153 25.14 26.27 -22.46
CA LEU A 153 25.23 25.49 -21.21
C LEU A 153 24.91 24.00 -21.39
N GLU A 154 24.37 23.60 -22.54
CA GLU A 154 24.07 22.19 -22.85
C GLU A 154 25.24 21.41 -23.44
N ARG A 155 26.33 22.06 -23.86
CA ARG A 155 27.53 21.36 -24.38
C ARG A 155 28.67 21.24 -23.35
N GLU A 156 28.40 21.62 -22.10
CA GLU A 156 29.28 21.36 -20.94
C GLU A 156 28.79 20.22 -20.04
N ARG A 157 27.71 19.52 -20.43
CA ARG A 157 27.34 18.27 -19.77
C ARG A 157 28.26 17.14 -20.24
N GLU A 158 29.14 16.75 -19.31
CA GLU A 158 29.77 15.43 -19.20
C GLU A 158 31.03 15.15 -20.03
N ARG A 159 32.04 16.02 -19.92
CA ARG A 159 33.40 15.49 -19.75
C ARG A 159 33.69 15.48 -18.26
N GLU A 160 33.59 14.32 -17.63
CA GLU A 160 34.08 14.18 -16.25
C GLU A 160 35.52 14.65 -16.18
N ASP A 161 35.83 15.46 -15.16
CA ASP A 161 37.20 15.91 -14.92
C ASP A 161 38.10 14.68 -14.68
N PRO A 162 39.13 14.45 -15.51
CA PRO A 162 40.03 13.30 -15.37
C PRO A 162 40.66 13.20 -13.97
N LYS A 163 40.86 14.34 -13.29
CA LYS A 163 41.36 14.36 -11.91
C LYS A 163 40.35 13.78 -10.93
N LYS A 164 39.06 14.13 -11.05
CA LYS A 164 37.99 13.60 -10.19
C LYS A 164 37.79 12.10 -10.39
N VAL A 165 37.92 11.63 -11.63
CA VAL A 165 37.86 10.19 -11.95
C VAL A 165 39.02 9.44 -11.31
N GLU A 166 40.23 10.01 -11.34
CA GLU A 166 41.40 9.43 -10.67
C GLU A 166 41.30 9.48 -9.14
N GLU A 167 40.79 10.56 -8.56
CA GLU A 167 40.54 10.66 -7.11
C GLU A 167 39.52 9.62 -6.63
N ALA A 168 38.44 9.40 -7.40
CA ALA A 168 37.45 8.36 -7.11
C ALA A 168 38.08 6.96 -7.16
N PHE A 169 38.97 6.68 -8.12
CA PHE A 169 39.73 5.43 -8.15
C PHE A 169 40.53 5.22 -6.85
N TRP A 170 41.28 6.22 -6.41
CA TRP A 170 42.06 6.11 -5.18
C TRP A 170 41.17 5.93 -3.94
N ARG A 171 39.99 6.56 -3.92
CA ARG A 171 39.02 6.40 -2.83
C ARG A 171 38.47 4.97 -2.73
N VAL A 172 38.21 4.33 -3.86
CA VAL A 172 37.69 2.95 -3.93
C VAL A 172 38.77 1.93 -3.59
N VAL A 173 40.00 2.15 -4.07
CA VAL A 173 41.06 1.13 -4.01
C VAL A 173 41.95 1.25 -2.75
N LYS A 174 41.98 2.40 -2.06
CA LYS A 174 42.80 2.58 -0.84
C LYS A 174 42.52 1.55 0.26
N ASP A 175 41.26 1.14 0.42
CA ASP A 175 40.81 0.21 1.46
C ASP A 175 40.75 -1.25 0.96
N TRP A 176 41.36 -1.53 -0.21
CA TRP A 176 41.33 -2.86 -0.81
C TRP A 176 42.18 -3.86 -0.01
N PRO A 177 41.67 -5.08 0.28
CA PRO A 177 42.46 -6.11 0.95
C PRO A 177 43.76 -6.44 0.21
N ARG A 178 44.90 -6.42 0.90
CA ARG A 178 46.24 -6.64 0.29
C ARG A 178 46.56 -5.65 -0.84
N PHE A 179 46.15 -4.39 -0.72
CA PHE A 179 46.41 -3.36 -1.73
C PHE A 179 47.90 -3.09 -2.01
N ALA A 180 48.73 -2.96 -0.96
CA ALA A 180 50.13 -2.56 -1.07
C ALA A 180 51.02 -3.43 -2.01
N PRO A 181 50.93 -4.78 -2.01
CA PRO A 181 51.75 -5.62 -2.88
C PRO A 181 51.26 -5.75 -4.34
N MET A 182 50.15 -5.12 -4.75
CA MET A 182 49.54 -5.35 -6.06
C MET A 182 49.90 -4.29 -7.13
N PRO A 183 49.95 -4.65 -8.43
CA PRO A 183 50.14 -3.70 -9.52
C PRO A 183 48.93 -2.78 -9.69
N LYS A 184 49.16 -1.47 -9.76
CA LYS A 184 48.10 -0.44 -9.71
C LYS A 184 47.64 -0.01 -11.11
N GLU A 185 48.55 -0.06 -12.08
CA GLU A 185 48.32 0.36 -13.47
C GLU A 185 47.19 -0.43 -14.17
N PRO A 186 47.06 -1.77 -14.01
CA PRO A 186 45.95 -2.50 -14.63
C PRO A 186 44.60 -2.13 -14.03
N ALA A 187 44.53 -1.90 -12.72
CA ALA A 187 43.31 -1.49 -12.03
C ALA A 187 42.89 -0.07 -12.45
N LYS A 188 43.84 0.85 -12.56
CA LYS A 188 43.59 2.22 -13.03
C LYS A 188 43.07 2.24 -14.47
N ARG A 189 43.63 1.41 -15.37
CA ARG A 189 43.12 1.27 -16.74
C ARG A 189 41.70 0.69 -16.78
N ALA A 190 41.41 -0.32 -15.96
CA ALA A 190 40.08 -0.90 -15.86
C ALA A 190 39.05 0.13 -15.37
N TRP A 191 39.40 0.96 -14.39
CA TRP A 191 38.54 2.03 -13.86
C TRP A 191 38.26 3.13 -14.89
N LEU A 192 39.28 3.57 -15.65
CA LEU A 192 39.13 4.59 -16.69
C LEU A 192 38.28 4.11 -17.87
N LYS A 193 38.10 2.78 -18.03
CA LYS A 193 37.27 2.18 -19.08
C LYS A 193 35.77 2.16 -18.73
N LEU A 194 35.43 2.25 -17.44
CA LEU A 194 34.03 2.29 -16.99
C LEU A 194 33.36 3.62 -17.39
N ASP A 195 32.03 3.64 -17.44
CA ASP A 195 31.28 4.89 -17.56
C ASP A 195 31.00 5.52 -16.17
N ALA A 196 30.39 6.71 -16.16
CA ALA A 196 30.12 7.47 -14.94
C ALA A 196 29.19 6.72 -13.98
N VAL A 197 28.18 6.04 -14.53
CA VAL A 197 27.17 5.32 -13.76
C VAL A 197 27.77 4.06 -13.13
N ASP A 198 28.51 3.28 -13.91
CA ASP A 198 29.24 2.09 -13.48
C ASP A 198 30.23 2.42 -12.36
N ARG A 199 30.95 3.56 -12.45
CA ARG A 199 31.89 3.98 -11.39
C ARG A 199 31.17 4.27 -10.08
N LEU A 200 30.05 4.99 -10.12
CA LEU A 200 29.25 5.30 -8.93
C LEU A 200 28.68 4.04 -8.29
N GLU A 201 28.17 3.11 -9.11
CA GLU A 201 27.66 1.83 -8.61
C GLU A 201 28.77 0.95 -8.03
N ALA A 202 29.92 0.88 -8.70
CA ALA A 202 31.08 0.12 -8.24
C ALA A 202 31.58 0.64 -6.89
N GLU A 203 31.62 1.97 -6.69
CA GLU A 203 31.95 2.60 -5.41
C GLU A 203 30.89 2.27 -4.34
N ARG A 204 29.60 2.47 -4.65
CA ARG A 204 28.48 2.24 -3.73
C ARG A 204 28.41 0.79 -3.23
N LYS A 205 28.61 -0.19 -4.13
CA LYS A 205 28.42 -1.62 -3.84
C LYS A 205 29.69 -2.34 -3.39
N LEU A 206 30.87 -1.69 -3.43
CA LEU A 206 32.13 -2.33 -3.01
C LEU A 206 32.09 -2.85 -1.56
N PRO A 207 31.61 -2.09 -0.55
CA PRO A 207 31.58 -2.58 0.83
C PRO A 207 30.67 -3.82 0.98
N LEU A 208 29.53 -3.82 0.27
CA LEU A 208 28.58 -4.93 0.27
C LEU A 208 29.17 -6.18 -0.40
N TRP A 209 29.89 -6.00 -1.51
CA TRP A 209 30.59 -7.08 -2.19
C TRP A 209 31.66 -7.72 -1.31
N LEU A 210 32.47 -6.91 -0.61
CA LEU A 210 33.48 -7.41 0.34
C LEU A 210 32.84 -8.18 1.50
N ALA A 211 31.72 -7.68 2.04
CA ALA A 211 30.95 -8.38 3.07
C ALA A 211 30.40 -9.72 2.56
N MET A 212 29.90 -9.77 1.32
CA MET A 212 29.43 -11.01 0.67
C MET A 212 30.56 -12.04 0.51
N LEU A 213 31.76 -11.63 0.09
CA LEU A 213 32.91 -12.54 0.00
C LEU A 213 33.28 -13.15 1.36
N LYS A 214 33.27 -12.32 2.41
CA LYS A 214 33.52 -12.75 3.78
C LYS A 214 32.44 -13.73 4.28
N ALA A 215 31.16 -13.45 4.01
CA ALA A 215 30.04 -14.32 4.37
C ALA A 215 30.10 -15.69 3.66
N ASN A 216 30.52 -15.68 2.38
CA ASN A 216 30.70 -16.89 1.58
C ASN A 216 32.00 -17.66 1.89
N LYS A 217 32.74 -17.27 2.93
CA LYS A 217 34.02 -17.89 3.34
C LYS A 217 35.04 -18.01 2.18
N ARG A 218 35.04 -17.05 1.26
CA ARG A 218 36.06 -16.99 0.21
C ARG A 218 37.29 -16.25 0.75
N ASP A 219 38.37 -16.98 1.00
CA ASP A 219 39.63 -16.42 1.52
C ASP A 219 40.41 -15.60 0.49
N HIS A 220 40.05 -15.74 -0.79
CA HIS A 220 40.65 -15.01 -1.90
C HIS A 220 39.75 -13.85 -2.35
N VAL A 221 40.22 -12.62 -2.14
CA VAL A 221 39.62 -11.40 -2.69
C VAL A 221 40.27 -11.14 -4.05
N PRO A 222 39.50 -11.13 -5.16
CA PRO A 222 40.02 -10.77 -6.48
C PRO A 222 40.71 -9.40 -6.51
N ALA A 223 41.58 -9.20 -7.50
CA ALA A 223 42.22 -7.91 -7.72
C ALA A 223 41.18 -6.84 -8.13
N PRO A 224 41.40 -5.54 -7.83
CA PRO A 224 40.49 -4.46 -8.22
C PRO A 224 40.25 -4.42 -9.74
N ALA A 225 41.26 -4.74 -10.54
CA ALA A 225 41.11 -4.85 -12.00
C ALA A 225 40.06 -5.88 -12.40
N THR A 226 39.97 -7.02 -11.71
CA THR A 226 38.95 -8.05 -11.94
C THR A 226 37.56 -7.55 -11.55
N TYR A 227 37.46 -6.89 -10.39
CA TYR A 227 36.20 -6.28 -9.94
C TYR A 227 35.63 -5.27 -10.95
N PHE A 228 36.49 -4.39 -11.49
CA PHE A 228 36.11 -3.41 -12.51
C PHE A 228 35.82 -4.03 -13.89
N ASN A 229 36.67 -4.93 -14.38
CA ASN A 229 36.48 -5.51 -15.71
C ASN A 229 35.26 -6.44 -15.80
N GLU A 230 34.99 -7.22 -14.74
CA GLU A 230 33.90 -8.20 -14.72
C GLU A 230 32.62 -7.64 -14.10
N LYS A 231 32.59 -6.36 -13.71
CA LYS A 231 31.44 -5.69 -13.09
C LYS A 231 30.84 -6.47 -11.91
N LEU A 232 31.70 -6.96 -11.02
CA LEU A 232 31.28 -7.89 -9.95
C LEU A 232 30.26 -7.31 -8.95
N TRP A 233 30.07 -5.98 -8.93
CA TRP A 233 29.00 -5.33 -8.16
C TRP A 233 27.59 -5.64 -8.66
N GLN A 234 27.42 -6.05 -9.91
CA GLN A 234 26.11 -6.42 -10.45
C GLN A 234 25.54 -7.68 -9.79
N ALA A 235 26.41 -8.57 -9.31
CA ALA A 235 26.03 -9.77 -8.59
C ALA A 235 25.73 -9.53 -7.10
N VAL A 236 25.89 -8.29 -6.60
CA VAL A 236 25.62 -7.95 -5.20
C VAL A 236 24.13 -7.66 -5.03
N PRO A 237 23.41 -8.44 -4.21
CA PRO A 237 22.02 -8.16 -3.89
C PRO A 237 21.89 -6.75 -3.29
N GLU A 238 20.81 -6.05 -3.64
CA GLU A 238 20.50 -4.81 -2.92
C GLU A 238 20.17 -5.16 -1.47
N PRO A 239 20.66 -4.40 -0.47
CA PRO A 239 20.26 -4.62 0.89
C PRO A 239 18.75 -4.36 0.96
N GLU A 240 17.96 -5.42 1.15
CA GLU A 240 16.58 -5.26 1.57
C GLU A 240 16.64 -4.43 2.85
N ALA A 241 15.98 -3.27 2.85
CA ALA A 241 15.85 -2.46 4.05
C ALA A 241 15.41 -3.39 5.19
N GLU A 242 16.18 -3.46 6.28
CA GLU A 242 15.84 -4.27 7.44
C GLU A 242 14.45 -3.87 7.88
N ARG A 243 13.45 -4.69 7.51
CA ARG A 243 12.08 -4.50 7.97
C ARG A 243 12.12 -4.77 9.46
N GLU A 244 11.87 -3.74 10.25
CA GLU A 244 11.73 -3.87 11.69
C GLU A 244 10.78 -5.04 11.98
N LYS A 245 11.21 -5.96 12.83
CA LYS A 245 10.39 -7.13 13.16
C LYS A 245 9.07 -6.63 13.75
N PRO A 246 7.91 -7.04 13.22
CA PRO A 246 6.64 -6.57 13.74
C PRO A 246 6.52 -6.96 15.21
N ALA A 247 6.26 -5.99 16.07
CA ALA A 247 6.10 -6.21 17.50
C ALA A 247 4.97 -7.24 17.75
N TYR A 248 5.19 -8.16 18.68
CA TYR A 248 4.24 -9.21 19.04
C TYR A 248 3.83 -9.11 20.50
N ALA A 249 2.53 -8.96 20.74
CA ALA A 249 1.94 -8.94 22.07
C ALA A 249 1.26 -10.29 22.33
N PRO A 250 1.74 -11.11 23.29
CA PRO A 250 1.16 -12.42 23.55
C PRO A 250 -0.29 -12.32 24.04
N ALA A 251 -1.08 -13.36 23.77
CA ALA A 251 -2.45 -13.46 24.28
C ALA A 251 -2.48 -13.31 25.80
N PHE A 252 -3.48 -12.58 26.31
CA PHE A 252 -3.62 -12.22 27.73
C PHE A 252 -2.44 -11.45 28.33
N GLY A 253 -1.48 -10.96 27.54
CA GLY A 253 -0.40 -10.09 28.00
C GLY A 253 -0.85 -8.64 28.21
N PRO A 254 0.01 -7.77 28.79
CA PRO A 254 -0.34 -6.39 29.14
C PRO A 254 -0.77 -5.54 27.93
N VAL A 255 -0.01 -5.59 26.83
CA VAL A 255 -0.33 -4.85 25.59
C VAL A 255 -1.60 -5.40 24.93
N TRP A 256 -1.79 -6.71 24.94
CA TRP A 256 -3.01 -7.35 24.42
C TRP A 256 -4.24 -6.93 25.24
N ALA A 257 -4.12 -6.89 26.57
CA ALA A 257 -5.16 -6.44 27.47
C ALA A 257 -5.48 -4.96 27.26
N ALA A 258 -4.47 -4.11 27.11
CA ALA A 258 -4.65 -2.69 26.84
C ALA A 258 -5.41 -2.43 25.53
N ILE A 259 -5.03 -3.11 24.44
CA ILE A 259 -5.72 -2.99 23.14
C ILE A 259 -7.18 -3.43 23.26
N ARG A 260 -7.43 -4.55 23.95
CA ARG A 260 -8.79 -5.01 24.24
C ARG A 260 -9.59 -3.97 25.03
N MET A 261 -9.02 -3.44 26.11
CA MET A 261 -9.72 -2.51 27.00
C MET A 261 -10.00 -1.17 26.32
N ARG A 262 -9.10 -0.69 25.45
CA ARG A 262 -9.33 0.48 24.61
C ARG A 262 -10.60 0.34 23.78
N ASP A 263 -10.78 -0.79 23.10
CA ASP A 263 -11.95 -1.02 22.25
C ASP A 263 -13.25 -1.15 23.08
N LEU A 264 -13.17 -1.76 24.27
CA LEU A 264 -14.30 -1.85 25.20
C LEU A 264 -14.76 -0.48 25.73
N VAL A 265 -13.81 0.34 26.17
CA VAL A 265 -14.06 1.69 26.72
C VAL A 265 -14.61 2.64 25.66
N THR A 266 -14.14 2.56 24.42
CA THR A 266 -14.58 3.43 23.33
C THR A 266 -15.94 3.04 22.74
N GLY A 267 -16.69 2.16 23.43
CA GLY A 267 -18.06 1.78 23.10
C GLY A 267 -18.18 0.75 21.97
N PRO A 268 -19.39 0.19 21.78
CA PRO A 268 -19.63 -0.83 20.77
C PRO A 268 -19.43 -0.29 19.35
N LYS A 269 -18.75 -1.07 18.49
CA LYS A 269 -18.45 -0.75 17.09
C LYS A 269 -19.49 -1.27 16.10
N ALA A 270 -20.38 -2.14 16.56
CA ALA A 270 -21.49 -2.65 15.77
C ALA A 270 -22.76 -2.74 16.61
N GLN A 271 -23.90 -2.49 15.97
CA GLN A 271 -25.20 -2.70 16.60
C GLN A 271 -25.61 -4.16 16.45
N PRO A 272 -26.05 -4.85 17.52
CA PRO A 272 -26.61 -6.18 17.39
C PRO A 272 -27.88 -6.13 16.52
N GLY A 273 -28.11 -7.20 15.75
CA GLY A 273 -29.35 -7.33 14.99
C GLY A 273 -30.58 -7.32 15.90
N PRO A 274 -31.76 -6.96 15.36
CA PRO A 274 -33.00 -6.95 16.14
C PRO A 274 -33.35 -8.35 16.66
N LEU A 275 -34.10 -8.40 17.76
CA LEU A 275 -34.61 -9.65 18.31
C LEU A 275 -35.46 -10.39 17.27
N LYS A 276 -35.29 -11.70 17.21
CA LYS A 276 -36.04 -12.56 16.30
C LYS A 276 -37.49 -12.67 16.77
N GLY A 277 -38.42 -12.89 15.84
CA GLY A 277 -39.84 -12.96 16.17
C GLY A 277 -40.23 -14.04 17.20
N TRP A 278 -39.44 -15.10 17.36
CA TRP A 278 -39.65 -16.10 18.41
C TRP A 278 -39.13 -15.63 19.78
N GLU A 279 -38.07 -14.81 19.81
CA GLU A 279 -37.51 -14.21 21.04
C GLU A 279 -38.51 -13.20 21.61
N GLU A 280 -39.08 -12.36 20.75
CA GLU A 280 -40.15 -11.41 21.09
C GLU A 280 -41.38 -12.10 21.71
N ARG A 281 -41.80 -13.24 21.14
CA ARG A 281 -42.91 -14.05 21.70
C ARG A 281 -42.57 -14.64 23.06
N ALA A 282 -41.38 -15.23 23.20
CA ALA A 282 -40.93 -15.80 24.46
C ALA A 282 -40.73 -14.75 25.58
N ILE A 283 -40.38 -13.51 25.21
CA ILE A 283 -40.36 -12.36 26.13
C ILE A 283 -41.78 -11.99 26.56
N ALA A 284 -42.73 -11.92 25.63
CA ALA A 284 -44.13 -11.61 25.94
C ALA A 284 -44.78 -12.68 26.85
N GLU A 285 -44.38 -13.94 26.71
CA GLU A 285 -44.81 -15.06 27.54
C GLU A 285 -44.10 -15.10 28.91
N GLY A 286 -43.11 -14.24 29.16
CA GLY A 286 -42.35 -14.16 30.42
C GLY A 286 -41.28 -15.23 30.59
N THR A 287 -41.04 -16.05 29.56
CA THR A 287 -40.04 -17.13 29.58
C THR A 287 -38.61 -16.61 29.39
N LEU A 288 -38.45 -15.48 28.70
CA LEU A 288 -37.15 -14.83 28.48
C LEU A 288 -37.16 -13.38 28.98
N ASN A 289 -36.00 -12.93 29.46
CA ASN A 289 -35.76 -11.55 29.84
C ASN A 289 -35.15 -10.76 28.67
N ARG A 290 -35.80 -9.67 28.25
CA ARG A 290 -35.35 -8.82 27.13
C ARG A 290 -33.96 -8.23 27.36
N GLU A 291 -33.74 -7.62 28.53
CA GLU A 291 -32.48 -6.94 28.85
C GLU A 291 -31.31 -7.91 28.83
N ALA A 292 -31.49 -9.12 29.39
CA ALA A 292 -30.48 -10.16 29.37
C ALA A 292 -30.14 -10.62 27.94
N LEU A 293 -31.15 -10.75 27.07
CA LEU A 293 -30.97 -11.16 25.68
C LEU A 293 -30.27 -10.09 24.85
N GLU A 294 -30.71 -8.83 24.96
CA GLU A 294 -30.11 -7.70 24.26
C GLU A 294 -28.66 -7.47 24.71
N LYS A 295 -28.39 -7.61 26.02
CA LYS A 295 -27.04 -7.58 26.59
C LYS A 295 -26.18 -8.71 26.02
N GLY A 296 -26.68 -9.95 25.98
CA GLY A 296 -25.97 -11.08 25.38
C GLY A 296 -25.73 -10.93 23.88
N ASN A 297 -26.65 -10.31 23.15
CA ASN A 297 -26.48 -9.97 21.73
C ASN A 297 -25.39 -8.91 21.55
N ARG A 298 -25.39 -7.88 22.41
CA ARG A 298 -24.37 -6.82 22.41
C ARG A 298 -22.99 -7.37 22.74
N MET A 299 -22.84 -8.28 23.72
CA MET A 299 -21.56 -8.92 24.01
C MET A 299 -21.00 -9.65 22.78
N ARG A 300 -21.86 -10.38 22.05
CA ARG A 300 -21.45 -11.20 20.89
C ARG A 300 -21.18 -10.42 19.62
N ALA A 301 -21.88 -9.31 19.40
CA ALA A 301 -21.80 -8.56 18.14
C ALA A 301 -21.18 -7.16 18.31
N GLY A 302 -21.25 -6.57 19.50
CA GLY A 302 -20.92 -5.18 19.77
C GLY A 302 -19.44 -4.83 19.61
N TRP A 303 -18.54 -5.76 19.90
CA TRP A 303 -17.09 -5.56 19.79
C TRP A 303 -16.45 -6.63 18.89
N PRO A 304 -16.60 -6.53 17.55
CA PRO A 304 -16.07 -7.53 16.62
C PRO A 304 -14.58 -7.78 16.77
N MET A 305 -13.78 -6.72 17.01
CA MET A 305 -12.34 -6.82 17.22
C MET A 305 -12.01 -7.60 18.51
N VAL A 306 -12.64 -7.25 19.64
CA VAL A 306 -12.44 -7.96 20.92
C VAL A 306 -12.87 -9.42 20.80
N ASN A 307 -14.00 -9.70 20.15
CA ASN A 307 -14.49 -11.06 19.97
C ASN A 307 -13.57 -11.89 19.07
N ALA A 308 -13.02 -11.30 18.00
CA ALA A 308 -12.02 -11.96 17.16
C ALA A 308 -10.72 -12.25 17.92
N LEU A 309 -10.30 -11.30 18.76
CA LEU A 309 -9.12 -11.41 19.62
C LEU A 309 -9.28 -12.49 20.69
N HIS A 310 -10.46 -12.58 21.31
CA HIS A 310 -10.82 -13.67 22.22
C HIS A 310 -10.80 -15.02 21.52
N PHE A 311 -11.46 -15.12 20.37
CA PHE A 311 -11.49 -16.35 19.58
C PHE A 311 -10.08 -16.81 19.19
N ALA A 312 -9.21 -15.90 18.77
CA ALA A 312 -7.83 -16.21 18.40
C ALA A 312 -6.99 -16.69 19.60
N ALA A 313 -7.18 -16.06 20.77
CA ALA A 313 -6.52 -16.46 22.01
C ALA A 313 -6.99 -17.85 22.48
N GLU A 314 -8.29 -18.11 22.48
CA GLU A 314 -8.88 -19.38 22.92
C GLU A 314 -8.54 -20.54 21.99
N THR A 315 -8.71 -20.36 20.67
CA THR A 315 -8.60 -21.47 19.71
C THR A 315 -7.18 -21.75 19.25
N ARG A 316 -6.32 -20.73 19.23
CA ARG A 316 -4.97 -20.83 18.65
C ARG A 316 -3.86 -20.34 19.59
N GLY A 317 -4.19 -19.79 20.76
CA GLY A 317 -3.21 -19.16 21.65
C GLY A 317 -2.54 -17.93 21.04
N LEU A 318 -3.16 -17.28 20.05
CA LEU A 318 -2.53 -16.19 19.30
C LEU A 318 -2.79 -14.83 19.93
N GLY A 319 -1.72 -14.06 20.07
CA GLY A 319 -1.73 -12.65 20.43
C GLY A 319 -1.88 -11.71 19.23
N ILE A 320 -1.46 -10.46 19.39
CA ILE A 320 -1.56 -9.40 18.36
C ILE A 320 -0.20 -9.16 17.73
N HIS A 321 -0.17 -9.04 16.40
CA HIS A 321 0.99 -8.59 15.64
C HIS A 321 0.87 -7.11 15.28
N SER A 322 2.02 -6.46 15.10
CA SER A 322 2.14 -5.12 14.51
C SER A 322 1.43 -4.03 15.32
N PHE A 323 1.63 -4.02 16.64
CA PHE A 323 1.21 -2.90 17.51
C PHE A 323 2.29 -1.79 17.54
N GLY A 324 1.89 -0.55 17.83
CA GLY A 324 2.76 0.62 17.85
C GLY A 324 3.17 1.08 19.26
N PRO A 325 3.94 2.17 19.36
CA PRO A 325 4.38 2.74 20.64
C PRO A 325 3.23 3.15 21.57
N GLU A 326 2.07 3.51 21.01
CA GLU A 326 0.86 3.87 21.76
C GLU A 326 0.33 2.67 22.55
N GLU A 327 0.11 1.54 21.88
CA GLU A 327 -0.34 0.31 22.52
C GLU A 327 0.65 -0.20 23.57
N GLU A 328 1.96 -0.03 23.31
CA GLU A 328 2.99 -0.37 24.28
C GLU A 328 2.88 0.48 25.56
N ARG A 329 2.65 1.79 25.41
CA ARG A 329 2.43 2.70 26.53
C ARG A 329 1.16 2.34 27.31
N LEU A 330 0.05 2.04 26.62
CA LEU A 330 -1.18 1.61 27.28
C LEU A 330 -0.98 0.27 28.03
N GLY A 331 -0.17 -0.64 27.48
CA GLY A 331 0.20 -1.88 28.15
C GLY A 331 0.89 -1.65 29.51
N LYS A 332 1.66 -0.57 29.67
CA LYS A 332 2.30 -0.18 30.94
C LYS A 332 1.31 0.31 32.00
N LEU A 333 0.07 0.64 31.60
CA LEU A 333 -1.02 1.00 32.50
C LEU A 333 -1.84 -0.22 32.96
N CYS A 334 -1.50 -1.42 32.49
CA CYS A 334 -2.14 -2.64 32.92
C CYS A 334 -1.32 -3.37 34.00
N GLU A 335 -2.03 -3.96 34.97
CA GLU A 335 -1.46 -4.80 36.02
C GLU A 335 -1.92 -6.24 35.87
N PHE A 336 -1.13 -7.16 36.39
CA PHE A 336 -1.49 -8.58 36.44
C PHE A 336 -2.50 -8.83 37.55
N VAL A 337 -3.64 -9.39 37.19
CA VAL A 337 -4.75 -9.75 38.07
C VAL A 337 -4.86 -11.27 38.15
N PRO A 338 -4.53 -11.90 39.30
CA PRO A 338 -4.68 -13.34 39.47
C PRO A 338 -6.15 -13.77 39.49
N ILE A 339 -6.44 -14.93 38.91
CA ILE A 339 -7.79 -15.51 38.85
C ILE A 339 -8.27 -15.82 40.28
N GLY A 340 -9.53 -15.49 40.56
CA GLY A 340 -10.18 -15.77 41.85
C GLY A 340 -9.85 -14.78 42.96
N THR A 341 -9.13 -13.70 42.66
CA THR A 341 -8.92 -12.58 43.60
C THR A 341 -10.14 -11.65 43.64
N GLU A 342 -10.23 -10.80 44.66
CA GLU A 342 -11.29 -9.77 44.75
C GLU A 342 -11.26 -8.84 43.53
N CYS A 343 -10.07 -8.46 43.06
CA CYS A 343 -9.91 -7.64 41.86
C CYS A 343 -10.45 -8.35 40.60
N TRP A 344 -10.23 -9.66 40.47
CA TRP A 344 -10.76 -10.46 39.37
C TRP A 344 -12.29 -10.52 39.37
N GLU A 345 -12.91 -10.73 40.54
CA GLU A 345 -14.37 -10.73 40.67
C GLU A 345 -14.95 -9.32 40.46
N ALA A 346 -14.27 -8.27 40.91
CA ALA A 346 -14.66 -6.89 40.62
C ALA A 346 -14.68 -6.62 39.11
N TRP A 347 -13.67 -7.11 38.36
CA TRP A 347 -13.67 -7.00 36.90
C TRP A 347 -14.82 -7.76 36.24
N LYS A 348 -15.19 -8.94 36.73
CA LYS A 348 -16.36 -9.67 36.22
C LYS A 348 -17.64 -8.86 36.39
N VAL A 349 -17.84 -8.29 37.58
CA VAL A 349 -19.00 -7.45 37.88
C VAL A 349 -19.01 -6.24 36.94
N GLU A 350 -17.88 -5.55 36.75
CA GLU A 350 -17.81 -4.39 35.86
C GLU A 350 -18.14 -4.75 34.40
N HIS A 351 -17.61 -5.87 33.89
CA HIS A 351 -17.91 -6.32 32.54
C HIS A 351 -19.38 -6.68 32.38
N ASP A 352 -19.97 -7.32 33.39
CA ASP A 352 -21.39 -7.61 33.40
C ASP A 352 -22.19 -6.30 33.42
N LEU A 353 -21.90 -5.34 34.29
CA LEU A 353 -22.61 -4.05 34.34
C LEU A 353 -22.53 -3.29 33.01
N ARG A 354 -21.38 -3.27 32.35
CA ARG A 354 -21.19 -2.58 31.06
C ARG A 354 -21.65 -3.38 29.84
N GLY A 355 -22.00 -4.65 30.02
CA GLY A 355 -22.34 -5.54 28.92
C GLY A 355 -21.16 -5.87 28.01
N TRP A 356 -19.94 -5.86 28.56
CA TRP A 356 -18.71 -6.18 27.84
C TRP A 356 -18.52 -7.69 27.71
N PRO A 357 -17.98 -8.19 26.58
CA PRO A 357 -17.60 -9.59 26.46
C PRO A 357 -16.55 -9.95 27.52
N TRP A 358 -16.84 -10.97 28.32
CA TRP A 358 -15.89 -11.52 29.30
C TRP A 358 -14.76 -12.28 28.61
N LEU A 359 -13.62 -12.41 29.29
CA LEU A 359 -12.45 -13.11 28.75
C LEU A 359 -12.73 -14.61 28.57
N PRO A 360 -12.19 -15.23 27.52
CA PRO A 360 -12.15 -16.69 27.40
C PRO A 360 -11.20 -17.30 28.44
N ASP A 361 -11.26 -18.62 28.60
CA ASP A 361 -10.36 -19.35 29.51
C ASP A 361 -8.89 -19.13 29.12
N PRO A 362 -8.06 -18.56 30.01
CA PRO A 362 -6.65 -18.31 29.73
C PRO A 362 -5.78 -19.58 29.85
N GLY A 363 -6.40 -20.75 30.03
CA GLY A 363 -5.74 -22.05 30.02
C GLY A 363 -4.84 -22.24 31.24
N THR A 364 -3.53 -22.30 31.03
CA THR A 364 -2.56 -22.55 32.12
C THR A 364 -2.14 -21.29 32.87
N MET A 365 -2.56 -20.11 32.42
CA MET A 365 -2.20 -18.85 33.07
C MET A 365 -2.95 -18.68 34.39
N ARG A 366 -2.26 -18.22 35.44
CA ARG A 366 -2.84 -18.01 36.78
C ARG A 366 -3.59 -16.68 36.93
N GLY A 367 -3.65 -15.90 35.87
CA GLY A 367 -4.09 -14.51 35.86
C GLY A 367 -3.95 -13.91 34.47
N VAL A 368 -4.54 -12.75 34.30
CA VAL A 368 -4.50 -11.96 33.05
C VAL A 368 -4.21 -10.52 33.41
N TYR A 369 -4.08 -9.65 32.41
CA TYR A 369 -3.86 -8.22 32.64
C TYR A 369 -5.16 -7.42 32.50
N PHE A 370 -5.32 -6.42 33.36
CA PHE A 370 -6.38 -5.41 33.30
C PHE A 370 -5.80 -4.03 33.64
N PRO A 371 -6.50 -2.91 33.38
CA PRO A 371 -6.06 -1.58 33.81
C PRO A 371 -5.78 -1.56 35.31
N ALA A 372 -4.71 -0.89 35.69
CA ALA A 372 -4.24 -0.84 37.08
C ALA A 372 -5.24 -0.14 38.00
N GLY A 373 -5.37 -0.65 39.23
CA GLY A 373 -6.30 -0.11 40.24
C GLY A 373 -7.70 -0.71 40.16
N GLY A 374 -7.87 -1.83 39.45
CA GLY A 374 -9.18 -2.48 39.25
C GLY A 374 -10.19 -1.61 38.48
N PRO A 375 -11.48 -1.97 38.49
CA PRO A 375 -12.53 -1.20 37.82
C PRO A 375 -12.58 0.28 38.23
N GLY A 376 -12.27 0.60 39.49
CA GLY A 376 -12.23 1.97 39.99
C GLY A 376 -11.07 2.81 39.43
N GLY A 377 -9.98 2.16 38.99
CA GLY A 377 -8.85 2.81 38.32
C GLY A 377 -9.05 3.06 36.83
N LEU A 378 -10.18 2.62 36.26
CA LEU A 378 -10.44 2.71 34.83
C LEU A 378 -10.41 4.16 34.32
N GLU A 379 -10.84 5.14 35.12
CA GLU A 379 -10.82 6.57 34.75
C GLU A 379 -9.43 7.06 34.32
N ALA A 380 -8.36 6.60 34.98
CA ALA A 380 -6.99 6.95 34.61
C ALA A 380 -6.59 6.38 33.24
N PHE A 381 -7.07 5.17 32.93
CA PHE A 381 -6.88 4.54 31.62
C PHE A 381 -7.70 5.27 30.53
N GLU A 382 -8.95 5.64 30.81
CA GLU A 382 -9.78 6.42 29.88
C GLU A 382 -9.23 7.84 29.67
N ALA A 383 -8.62 8.45 30.69
CA ALA A 383 -7.94 9.74 30.57
C ALA A 383 -6.70 9.67 29.68
N ALA A 384 -5.90 8.60 29.80
CA ALA A 384 -4.76 8.37 28.92
C ALA A 384 -5.20 8.25 27.44
N LEU A 385 -6.31 7.53 27.18
CA LEU A 385 -6.88 7.42 25.83
C LEU A 385 -7.36 8.77 25.27
N ARG A 386 -8.00 9.61 26.09
CA ARG A 386 -8.47 10.93 25.66
C ARG A 386 -7.34 11.91 25.35
N GLY A 387 -6.28 11.91 26.17
CA GLY A 387 -5.09 12.73 25.93
C GLY A 387 -4.41 12.44 24.59
N ASP A 388 -4.57 11.21 24.08
CA ASP A 388 -4.07 10.81 22.76
C ASP A 388 -5.00 11.26 21.62
N HIS A 389 -6.33 11.20 21.80
CA HIS A 389 -7.30 11.66 20.80
C HIS A 389 -7.19 13.16 20.50
N ASP A 390 -7.00 14.01 21.52
CA ASP A 390 -6.82 15.45 21.34
C ASP A 390 -5.47 15.79 20.69
N ALA A 391 -4.42 15.00 20.96
CA ALA A 391 -3.11 15.16 20.34
C ALA A 391 -3.08 14.70 18.87
N GLN A 392 -3.82 13.65 18.52
CA GLN A 392 -3.99 13.20 17.12
C GLN A 392 -4.84 14.18 16.30
N GLN A 393 -5.93 14.72 16.86
CA GLN A 393 -6.75 15.73 16.17
C GLN A 393 -6.07 17.10 16.00
N ALA A 394 -5.06 17.42 16.84
CA ALA A 394 -4.26 18.64 16.69
C ALA A 394 -3.08 18.48 15.70
N ALA A 395 -2.77 17.25 15.29
CA ALA A 395 -1.68 16.93 14.37
C ALA A 395 -2.16 16.66 12.92
N GLU A 396 -3.47 16.48 12.72
CA GLU A 396 -4.16 16.51 11.41
C GLU A 396 -4.65 17.93 11.08
#